data_AF-A0A537TAY9-F1
#
_entry.id   AF-A0A537TAY9-F1
#
_cell.length_a   1.000
_cell.length_b   1.000
_cell.length_c   1.000
_cell.angle_alpha   90.00
_cell.angle_beta   90.00
_cell.angle_gamma   90.00
#
_symmetry.space_group_name_H-M   'P 1'
#
loop_
_entity.id
_entity.type
_entity.pdbx_description
1 polymer ?
#
loop_
_entity_poly.entity_id
_entity_poly.type
_entity_poly.pdbx_seq_one_letter_code
_entity_poly.pdbx_strand_id
1 'polypeptide(L)'
;MGWYDGYFHIAIIYAMGAAAFYIYIEHIHDVTALEWLTIPITFLFTNLFEWGVHKFVMHRPVNIKGLRAVYERHTLNHHQFFTDEEMRFRDHKDWRVTVFPPYALVVFILMSLSLAVILGLLFSPNVGWLFMCVTTGMYLIYEFMHFCCHVDENWFVRNCPFVNTLRRHHTAHHNGRLMMEVNMNLTFPIADWLFGTSDLDRGLMGHLLNGYDTRFLKKNLRGAPRRPDEAAAVPVGAN
;
A
#
# COMPACT_ATOMS: atom_id res chain seq x y z
N MET A 1 -4.27 -28.11 -8.53
CA MET A 1 -3.62 -26.80 -8.30
C MET A 1 -3.55 -26.09 -9.64
N GLY A 2 -4.10 -24.88 -9.74
CA GLY A 2 -4.12 -24.11 -10.99
C GLY A 2 -2.75 -23.56 -11.35
N TRP A 3 -2.57 -23.25 -12.62
CA TRP A 3 -1.41 -22.51 -13.14
C TRP A 3 -1.45 -21.06 -12.62
N TYR A 4 -0.34 -20.57 -12.06
CA TYR A 4 -0.14 -19.18 -11.65
C TYR A 4 1.16 -18.68 -12.25
N ASP A 5 1.12 -17.49 -12.85
CA ASP A 5 2.28 -16.78 -13.37
C ASP A 5 2.27 -15.32 -12.87
N GLY A 6 3.28 -14.97 -12.07
CA GLY A 6 3.39 -13.63 -11.49
C GLY A 6 3.53 -12.51 -12.52
N TYR A 7 4.23 -12.75 -13.63
CA TYR A 7 4.43 -11.72 -14.67
C TYR A 7 3.11 -11.38 -15.36
N PHE A 8 2.36 -12.40 -15.76
CA PHE A 8 1.03 -12.23 -16.31
C PHE A 8 0.09 -11.55 -15.31
N HIS A 9 0.20 -11.89 -14.02
CA HIS A 9 -0.59 -11.28 -12.95
C HIS A 9 -0.34 -9.76 -12.81
N ILE A 10 0.92 -9.32 -12.83
CA ILE A 10 1.25 -7.89 -12.82
C ILE A 10 0.78 -7.22 -14.11
N ALA A 11 1.05 -7.84 -15.26
CA ALA A 11 0.68 -7.28 -16.57
C ALA A 11 -0.82 -7.01 -16.67
N ILE A 12 -1.68 -7.93 -16.20
CA ILE A 12 -3.13 -7.74 -16.27
C ILE A 12 -3.60 -6.60 -15.34
N ILE A 13 -3.05 -6.45 -14.14
CA ILE A 13 -3.41 -5.37 -13.22
C ILE A 13 -3.07 -4.00 -13.84
N TYR A 14 -1.86 -3.85 -14.37
CA TYR A 14 -1.46 -2.59 -14.99
C TYR A 14 -2.16 -2.33 -16.32
N ALA A 15 -2.47 -3.36 -17.12
CA ALA A 15 -3.26 -3.19 -18.33
C ALA A 15 -4.69 -2.74 -18.02
N MET A 16 -5.33 -3.30 -16.98
CA MET A 16 -6.64 -2.87 -16.51
C MET A 16 -6.60 -1.44 -15.98
N GLY A 17 -5.57 -1.09 -15.19
CA GLY A 17 -5.36 0.27 -14.70
C GLY A 17 -5.18 1.28 -15.85
N ALA A 18 -4.36 0.95 -16.84
CA ALA A 18 -4.13 1.79 -18.02
C ALA A 18 -5.41 1.97 -18.85
N ALA A 19 -6.18 0.91 -19.07
CA ALA A 19 -7.47 0.97 -19.76
C ALA A 19 -8.47 1.85 -18.99
N ALA A 20 -8.51 1.73 -17.66
CA ALA A 20 -9.34 2.57 -16.81
C ALA A 20 -8.94 4.06 -16.91
N PHE A 21 -7.64 4.36 -16.81
CA PHE A 21 -7.13 5.74 -16.99
C PHE A 21 -7.46 6.32 -18.36
N TYR A 22 -7.31 5.54 -19.42
CA TYR A 22 -7.70 5.96 -20.77
C TYR A 22 -9.16 6.43 -20.79
N ILE A 23 -10.08 5.64 -20.23
CA ILE A 23 -11.49 6.02 -20.14
C ILE A 23 -11.68 7.28 -19.31
N TYR A 24 -11.03 7.40 -18.15
CA TYR A 24 -11.24 8.54 -17.25
C TYR A 24 -10.75 9.84 -17.87
N ILE A 25 -9.55 9.82 -18.46
CA ILE A 25 -8.89 11.00 -19.03
C ILE A 25 -9.66 11.53 -20.24
N GLU A 26 -10.21 10.64 -21.07
CA GLU A 26 -11.04 11.03 -22.23
C GLU A 26 -12.31 11.80 -21.85
N HIS A 27 -12.74 11.77 -20.59
CA HIS A 27 -13.93 12.48 -20.10
C HIS A 27 -13.62 13.69 -19.21
N ILE A 28 -12.33 14.04 -19.05
CA ILE A 28 -11.89 15.21 -18.30
C ILE A 28 -11.65 16.36 -19.28
N HIS A 29 -12.41 17.44 -19.14
CA HIS A 29 -12.32 18.59 -20.05
C HIS A 29 -12.37 19.91 -19.27
N ASP A 30 -11.56 20.89 -19.68
CA ASP A 30 -11.61 22.27 -19.17
C ASP A 30 -11.62 22.39 -17.63
N VAL A 31 -10.75 21.63 -16.96
CA VAL A 31 -10.68 21.55 -15.50
C VAL A 31 -10.36 22.90 -14.87
N THR A 32 -11.23 23.36 -13.98
CA THR A 32 -11.05 24.62 -13.24
C THR A 32 -10.01 24.47 -12.13
N ALA A 33 -9.45 25.60 -11.66
CA ALA A 33 -8.50 25.61 -10.55
C ALA A 33 -9.07 25.00 -9.25
N LEU A 34 -10.39 25.12 -9.03
CA LEU A 34 -11.05 24.56 -7.85
C LEU A 34 -11.21 23.04 -7.95
N GLU A 35 -11.57 22.54 -9.15
CA GLU A 35 -11.69 21.09 -9.40
C GLU A 35 -10.34 20.38 -9.25
N TRP A 36 -9.22 21.04 -9.53
CA TRP A 36 -7.90 20.46 -9.27
C TRP A 36 -7.65 20.13 -7.78
N LEU A 37 -8.35 20.78 -6.84
CA LEU A 37 -8.27 20.41 -5.41
C LEU A 37 -8.82 19.01 -5.13
N THR A 38 -9.62 18.44 -6.03
CA THR A 38 -10.06 17.04 -5.93
C THR A 38 -8.87 16.09 -5.83
N ILE A 39 -7.75 16.37 -6.49
CA ILE A 39 -6.57 15.50 -6.43
C ILE A 39 -5.97 15.41 -5.02
N PRO A 40 -5.46 16.49 -4.42
CA PRO A 40 -4.84 16.41 -3.09
C PRO A 40 -5.84 15.98 -2.02
N ILE A 41 -7.12 16.37 -2.11
CA ILE A 41 -8.14 15.93 -1.16
C ILE A 41 -8.39 14.42 -1.27
N THR A 42 -8.57 13.89 -2.48
CA THR A 42 -8.79 12.44 -2.69
C THR A 42 -7.55 11.64 -2.33
N PHE A 43 -6.35 12.18 -2.59
CA PHE A 43 -5.09 11.57 -2.17
C PHE A 43 -5.00 11.41 -0.65
N LEU A 44 -5.31 12.47 0.11
CA LEU A 44 -5.33 12.38 1.58
C LEU A 44 -6.43 11.43 2.07
N PHE A 45 -7.62 11.49 1.46
CA PHE A 45 -8.71 10.57 1.77
C PHE A 45 -8.29 9.10 1.59
N THR A 46 -7.70 8.76 0.44
CA THR A 46 -7.24 7.39 0.14
C THR A 46 -6.12 6.94 1.07
N ASN A 47 -5.19 7.82 1.44
CA ASN A 47 -4.14 7.50 2.40
C ASN A 47 -4.68 7.18 3.81
N LEU A 48 -5.66 7.97 4.29
CA LEU A 48 -6.34 7.70 5.56
C LEU A 48 -7.20 6.44 5.49
N PHE A 49 -7.86 6.21 4.35
CA PHE A 49 -8.66 5.01 4.09
C PHE A 49 -7.79 3.74 4.11
N GLU A 50 -6.64 3.76 3.42
CA GLU A 50 -5.66 2.68 3.42
C GLU A 50 -5.24 2.32 4.85
N TRP A 51 -4.83 3.32 5.66
CA TRP A 51 -4.48 3.12 7.06
C TRP A 51 -5.63 2.51 7.87
N GLY A 52 -6.85 3.01 7.67
CA GLY A 52 -8.04 2.55 8.39
C GLY A 52 -8.39 1.10 8.07
N VAL A 53 -8.39 0.75 6.78
CA VAL A 53 -8.62 -0.62 6.33
C VAL A 53 -7.50 -1.53 6.84
N HIS A 54 -6.24 -1.12 6.74
CA HIS A 54 -5.12 -1.92 7.18
C HIS A 54 -5.21 -2.22 8.69
N LYS A 55 -5.43 -1.19 9.50
CA LYS A 55 -5.49 -1.31 10.97
C LYS A 55 -6.73 -2.04 11.49
N PHE A 56 -7.91 -1.74 10.94
CA PHE A 56 -9.18 -2.19 11.52
C PHE A 56 -9.84 -3.35 10.79
N VAL A 57 -9.42 -3.65 9.55
CA VAL A 57 -9.99 -4.73 8.74
C VAL A 57 -8.95 -5.79 8.43
N MET A 58 -7.74 -5.40 8.00
CA MET A 58 -6.72 -6.36 7.58
C MET A 58 -6.00 -7.00 8.78
N HIS A 59 -5.80 -6.25 9.87
CA HIS A 59 -5.22 -6.75 11.14
C HIS A 59 -6.24 -7.21 12.17
N ARG A 60 -7.54 -6.97 11.95
CA ARG A 60 -8.58 -7.37 12.91
C ARG A 60 -9.72 -8.12 12.23
N PRO A 61 -10.06 -9.31 12.73
CA PRO A 61 -11.13 -10.10 12.15
C PRO A 61 -12.49 -9.40 12.29
N VAL A 62 -13.16 -9.14 11.17
CA VAL A 62 -14.54 -8.63 11.14
C VAL A 62 -15.50 -9.78 10.87
N ASN A 63 -16.69 -9.77 11.50
CA ASN A 63 -17.72 -10.82 11.33
C ASN A 63 -18.58 -10.63 10.06
N ILE A 64 -17.93 -10.29 8.94
CA ILE A 64 -18.54 -10.16 7.62
C ILE A 64 -17.64 -10.95 6.66
N LYS A 65 -18.18 -11.92 5.92
CA LYS A 65 -17.39 -12.88 5.13
C LYS A 65 -16.34 -12.22 4.22
N GLY A 66 -16.72 -11.17 3.48
CA GLY A 66 -15.79 -10.45 2.61
C GLY A 66 -14.65 -9.76 3.36
N LEU A 67 -14.96 -9.08 4.46
CA LEU A 67 -13.96 -8.41 5.29
C LEU A 67 -13.08 -9.40 6.08
N ARG A 68 -13.64 -10.55 6.45
CA ARG A 68 -12.89 -11.66 7.05
C ARG A 68 -11.86 -12.23 6.08
N ALA A 69 -12.22 -12.41 4.80
CA ALA A 69 -11.30 -12.89 3.78
C ALA A 69 -10.12 -11.92 3.55
N VAL A 70 -10.34 -10.61 3.71
CA VAL A 70 -9.28 -9.60 3.68
C VAL A 70 -8.32 -9.78 4.87
N TYR A 71 -8.84 -9.98 6.09
CA TYR A 71 -8.03 -10.33 7.26
C TYR A 71 -7.23 -11.62 7.07
N GLU A 72 -7.87 -12.69 6.57
CA GLU A 72 -7.22 -13.98 6.33
C GLU A 72 -6.09 -13.86 5.31
N ARG A 73 -6.32 -13.17 4.19
CA ARG A 73 -5.29 -12.94 3.18
C ARG A 73 -4.12 -12.12 3.73
N HIS A 74 -4.40 -11.12 4.56
CA HIS A 74 -3.36 -10.23 5.07
C HIS A 74 -2.65 -10.80 6.29
N THR A 75 -3.35 -10.96 7.41
CA THR A 75 -2.71 -11.38 8.65
C THR A 75 -2.32 -12.85 8.63
N LEU A 76 -3.21 -13.72 8.13
CA LEU A 76 -2.99 -15.18 8.20
C LEU A 76 -2.23 -15.75 7.00
N ASN A 77 -2.16 -15.05 5.87
CA ASN A 77 -1.32 -15.51 4.75
C ASN A 77 -0.10 -14.60 4.59
N HIS A 78 -0.27 -13.29 4.39
CA HIS A 78 0.85 -12.40 4.10
C HIS A 78 1.85 -12.26 5.26
N HIS A 79 1.40 -11.94 6.47
CA HIS A 79 2.28 -11.83 7.64
C HIS A 79 2.80 -13.17 8.19
N GLN A 80 2.10 -14.28 7.91
CA GLN A 80 2.61 -15.61 8.25
C GLN A 80 3.66 -16.10 7.25
N PHE A 81 3.52 -15.71 5.98
CA PHE A 81 4.45 -16.08 4.92
C PHE A 81 5.71 -15.20 4.93
N PHE A 82 5.56 -13.89 5.11
CA PHE A 82 6.67 -12.94 5.24
C PHE A 82 6.79 -12.46 6.67
N THR A 83 7.96 -12.65 7.27
CA THR A 83 8.31 -12.12 8.60
C THR A 83 9.31 -10.99 8.46
N ASP A 84 9.61 -10.28 9.54
CA ASP A 84 10.71 -9.31 9.56
C ASP A 84 12.10 -9.96 9.45
N GLU A 85 12.17 -11.30 9.44
CA GLU A 85 13.40 -12.06 9.17
C GLU A 85 13.56 -12.43 7.71
N GLU A 86 12.48 -12.76 7.01
CA GLU A 86 12.49 -13.01 5.56
C GLU A 86 11.27 -12.35 4.92
N MET A 87 11.54 -11.18 4.32
CA MET A 87 10.54 -10.37 3.63
C MET A 87 10.49 -10.67 2.14
N ARG A 88 11.48 -11.35 1.57
CA ARG A 88 11.66 -11.37 0.12
C ARG A 88 10.86 -12.47 -0.54
N PHE A 89 10.45 -12.20 -1.78
CA PHE A 89 9.98 -13.24 -2.69
C PHE A 89 11.11 -14.23 -2.98
N ARG A 90 10.82 -15.53 -2.94
CA ARG A 90 11.75 -16.53 -3.47
C ARG A 90 11.71 -16.55 -5.00
N ASP A 91 10.50 -16.51 -5.57
CA ASP A 91 10.27 -16.52 -7.00
C ASP A 91 8.95 -15.82 -7.37
N HIS A 92 8.68 -15.69 -8.67
CA HIS A 92 7.50 -14.98 -9.18
C HIS A 92 6.16 -15.56 -8.70
N LYS A 93 6.12 -16.81 -8.20
CA LYS A 93 4.89 -17.41 -7.66
C LYS A 93 4.49 -16.83 -6.32
N ASP A 94 5.43 -16.30 -5.55
CA ASP A 94 5.16 -15.70 -4.24
C ASP A 94 4.45 -14.35 -4.36
N TRP A 95 4.47 -13.73 -5.55
CA TRP A 95 3.82 -12.43 -5.79
C TRP A 95 2.33 -12.44 -5.47
N ARG A 96 1.65 -13.61 -5.58
CA ARG A 96 0.23 -13.79 -5.22
C ARG A 96 -0.07 -13.50 -3.74
N VAL A 97 0.93 -13.61 -2.87
CA VAL A 97 0.83 -13.37 -1.42
C VAL A 97 0.83 -11.87 -1.10
N THR A 98 1.36 -11.05 -2.01
CA THR A 98 1.48 -9.60 -1.87
C THR A 98 0.46 -8.91 -2.76
N VAL A 99 0.64 -9.03 -4.07
CA VAL A 99 -0.15 -8.39 -5.13
C VAL A 99 -1.59 -8.85 -5.06
N PHE A 100 -2.53 -7.92 -4.92
CA PHE A 100 -3.95 -8.25 -4.86
C PHE A 100 -4.41 -8.95 -6.15
N PRO A 101 -5.39 -9.88 -6.06
CA PRO A 101 -5.92 -10.54 -7.24
C PRO A 101 -6.60 -9.53 -8.17
N PRO A 102 -6.66 -9.75 -9.51
CA PRO A 102 -7.10 -8.70 -10.45
C PRO A 102 -8.53 -8.24 -10.24
N TYR A 103 -9.40 -9.11 -9.71
CA TYR A 103 -10.77 -8.73 -9.35
C TYR A 103 -10.83 -7.68 -8.24
N ALA A 104 -9.81 -7.56 -7.39
CA ALA A 104 -9.76 -6.57 -6.32
C ALA A 104 -9.74 -5.15 -6.90
N LEU A 105 -8.94 -4.91 -7.96
CA LEU A 105 -8.94 -3.63 -8.66
C LEU A 105 -10.34 -3.31 -9.21
N VAL A 106 -11.05 -4.28 -9.79
CA VAL A 106 -12.44 -4.09 -10.26
C VAL A 106 -13.35 -3.68 -9.11
N VAL A 107 -13.26 -4.37 -7.96
CA VAL A 107 -14.05 -4.04 -6.76
C VAL A 107 -13.75 -2.61 -6.28
N PHE A 108 -12.47 -2.22 -6.22
CA PHE A 108 -12.08 -0.85 -5.83
C PHE A 108 -12.56 0.21 -6.82
N ILE A 109 -12.54 -0.08 -8.12
CA ILE A 109 -13.10 0.81 -9.15
C ILE A 109 -14.60 0.95 -8.96
N LEU A 110 -15.35 -0.14 -8.74
CA LEU A 110 -16.80 -0.09 -8.54
C LEU A 110 -17.18 0.65 -7.25
N MET A 111 -16.44 0.43 -6.16
CA MET A 111 -16.60 1.19 -4.93
C MET A 111 -16.33 2.69 -5.16
N SER A 112 -15.24 3.02 -5.83
CA SER A 112 -14.88 4.41 -6.15
C SER A 112 -15.91 5.07 -7.06
N LEU A 113 -16.44 4.32 -8.05
CA LEU A 113 -17.42 4.81 -9.02
C LEU A 113 -18.69 5.28 -8.31
N SER A 114 -19.14 4.57 -7.27
CA SER A 114 -20.32 4.98 -6.51
C SER A 114 -20.14 6.37 -5.88
N LEU A 115 -18.97 6.64 -5.30
CA LEU A 115 -18.62 7.95 -4.73
C LEU A 115 -18.36 8.99 -5.83
N ALA A 116 -17.69 8.62 -6.92
CA ALA A 116 -17.40 9.49 -8.04
C ALA A 116 -18.67 10.01 -8.72
N VAL A 117 -19.69 9.17 -8.87
CA VAL A 117 -20.99 9.60 -9.41
C VAL A 117 -21.66 10.61 -8.48
N ILE A 118 -21.66 10.35 -7.17
CA ILE A 118 -22.21 11.28 -6.19
C ILE A 118 -21.47 12.62 -6.25
N LEU A 119 -20.14 12.62 -6.20
CA LEU A 119 -19.33 13.84 -6.29
C LEU A 119 -19.51 14.54 -7.64
N GLY A 120 -19.64 13.75 -8.72
CA GLY A 120 -19.85 14.24 -10.08
C GLY A 120 -21.16 15.01 -10.25
N LEU A 121 -22.23 14.50 -9.63
CA LEU A 121 -23.54 15.12 -9.64
C LEU A 121 -23.63 16.33 -8.69
N LEU A 122 -22.85 16.33 -7.60
CA LEU A 122 -22.87 17.41 -6.61
C LEU A 122 -21.98 18.61 -6.99
N PHE A 123 -20.84 18.36 -7.63
CA PHE A 123 -19.86 19.41 -7.96
C PHE A 123 -19.71 19.58 -9.47
N SER A 124 -19.18 18.57 -10.17
CA SER A 124 -19.09 18.53 -11.63
C SER A 124 -18.59 17.17 -12.12
N PRO A 125 -18.85 16.79 -13.38
CA PRO A 125 -18.29 15.56 -13.97
C PRO A 125 -16.77 15.45 -13.83
N ASN A 126 -16.02 16.56 -13.96
CA ASN A 126 -14.57 16.57 -13.78
C ASN A 126 -14.15 16.11 -12.38
N VAL A 127 -14.86 16.53 -11.32
CA VAL A 127 -14.57 16.08 -9.94
C VAL A 127 -14.75 14.56 -9.83
N GLY A 128 -15.80 14.01 -10.43
CA GLY A 128 -16.02 12.56 -10.45
C GLY A 128 -14.88 11.81 -11.13
N TRP A 129 -14.46 12.24 -12.33
CA TRP A 129 -13.37 11.59 -13.06
C TRP A 129 -11.99 11.79 -12.42
N LEU A 130 -11.70 12.98 -11.87
CA LEU A 130 -10.48 13.22 -11.09
C LEU A 130 -10.42 12.34 -9.85
N PHE A 131 -11.55 12.15 -9.15
CA PHE A 131 -11.64 11.22 -8.03
C PHE A 131 -11.30 9.79 -8.48
N MET A 132 -11.88 9.32 -9.59
CA MET A 132 -11.59 7.99 -10.16
C MET A 132 -10.12 7.82 -10.53
N CYS A 133 -9.50 8.83 -11.13
CA CYS A 133 -8.08 8.84 -11.45
C CYS A 133 -7.23 8.68 -10.19
N VAL A 134 -7.54 9.40 -9.12
CA VAL A 134 -6.74 9.37 -7.89
C VAL A 134 -6.93 8.07 -7.14
N THR A 135 -8.15 7.56 -6.98
CA THR A 135 -8.36 6.28 -6.27
C THR A 135 -7.73 5.09 -7.01
N THR A 136 -7.87 5.05 -8.33
CA THR A 136 -7.24 4.01 -9.17
C THR A 136 -5.72 4.14 -9.18
N GLY A 137 -5.20 5.36 -9.29
CA GLY A 137 -3.77 5.63 -9.22
C GLY A 137 -3.17 5.24 -7.88
N MET A 138 -3.84 5.56 -6.77
CA MET A 138 -3.40 5.18 -5.43
C MET A 138 -3.40 3.67 -5.21
N TYR A 139 -4.35 2.93 -5.79
CA TYR A 139 -4.30 1.47 -5.78
C TYR A 139 -3.06 0.93 -6.52
N LEU A 140 -2.74 1.45 -7.71
CA LEU A 140 -1.55 0.99 -8.45
C LEU A 140 -0.25 1.39 -7.75
N ILE A 141 -0.21 2.58 -7.13
CA ILE A 141 0.92 3.02 -6.31
C ILE A 141 1.09 2.08 -5.11
N TYR A 142 0.00 1.73 -4.42
CA TYR A 142 0.01 0.75 -3.33
C TYR A 142 0.61 -0.58 -3.78
N GLU A 143 0.14 -1.15 -4.89
CA GLU A 143 0.65 -2.42 -5.41
C GLU A 143 2.15 -2.33 -5.77
N PHE A 144 2.56 -1.25 -6.45
CA PHE A 144 3.97 -1.01 -6.78
C PHE A 144 4.85 -0.91 -5.54
N MET A 145 4.43 -0.10 -4.59
CA MET A 145 5.16 0.21 -3.37
C MET A 145 5.26 -1.01 -2.47
N HIS A 146 4.15 -1.74 -2.28
CA HIS A 146 4.13 -3.00 -1.52
C HIS A 146 5.03 -4.04 -2.19
N PHE A 147 4.95 -4.20 -3.51
CA PHE A 147 5.83 -5.10 -4.25
C PHE A 147 7.30 -4.76 -4.02
N CYS A 148 7.66 -3.48 -4.09
CA CYS A 148 9.02 -3.01 -3.81
C CYS A 148 9.49 -3.30 -2.37
N CYS A 149 8.59 -3.52 -1.41
CA CYS A 149 8.99 -3.94 -0.05
C CYS A 149 9.44 -5.40 0.03
N HIS A 150 9.05 -6.24 -0.94
CA HIS A 150 9.28 -7.70 -0.94
C HIS A 150 10.26 -8.18 -2.03
N VAL A 151 10.75 -7.32 -2.91
CA VAL A 151 11.83 -7.71 -3.86
C VAL A 151 13.19 -7.82 -3.16
N ASP A 152 14.18 -8.41 -3.83
CA ASP A 152 15.56 -8.41 -3.36
C ASP A 152 16.12 -6.98 -3.17
N GLU A 153 17.07 -6.86 -2.24
CA GLU A 153 17.82 -5.62 -2.08
C GLU A 153 18.58 -5.27 -3.36
N ASN A 154 18.44 -4.01 -3.78
CA ASN A 154 19.11 -3.47 -4.95
C ASN A 154 19.24 -1.95 -4.82
N TRP A 155 19.96 -1.32 -5.75
CA TRP A 155 20.21 0.11 -5.71
C TRP A 155 18.92 0.94 -5.69
N PHE A 156 17.88 0.54 -6.43
CA PHE A 156 16.63 1.29 -6.52
C PHE A 156 15.86 1.29 -5.20
N VAL A 157 15.55 0.12 -4.64
CA VAL A 157 14.75 0.04 -3.39
C VAL A 157 15.46 0.63 -2.18
N ARG A 158 16.79 0.69 -2.22
CA ARG A 158 17.61 1.29 -1.15
C ARG A 158 17.66 2.82 -1.22
N ASN A 159 17.66 3.40 -2.42
CA ASN A 159 17.98 4.82 -2.60
C ASN A 159 16.82 5.68 -3.14
N CYS A 160 15.80 5.08 -3.78
CA CYS A 160 14.66 5.83 -4.25
C CYS A 160 13.84 6.37 -3.06
N PRO A 161 13.64 7.69 -2.93
CA PRO A 161 12.82 8.27 -1.88
C PRO A 161 11.40 7.70 -1.89
N PHE A 162 10.74 7.72 -0.72
CA PHE A 162 9.45 7.06 -0.46
C PHE A 162 9.52 5.53 -0.52
N VAL A 163 10.11 4.94 -1.55
CA VAL A 163 10.28 3.48 -1.66
C VAL A 163 11.14 2.95 -0.51
N ASN A 164 12.31 3.55 -0.28
CA ASN A 164 13.21 3.11 0.79
C ASN A 164 12.61 3.36 2.19
N THR A 165 11.97 4.52 2.39
CA THR A 165 11.23 4.85 3.60
C THR A 165 10.18 3.79 3.88
N LEU A 166 9.33 3.52 2.90
CA LEU A 166 8.22 2.60 3.05
C LEU A 166 8.73 1.17 3.27
N ARG A 167 9.75 0.73 2.52
CA ARG A 167 10.32 -0.60 2.70
C ARG A 167 10.79 -0.82 4.13
N ARG A 168 11.48 0.16 4.73
CA ARG A 168 11.85 0.12 6.14
C ARG A 168 10.65 0.16 7.09
N HIS A 169 9.67 1.01 6.80
CA HIS A 169 8.44 1.14 7.56
C HIS A 169 7.65 -0.18 7.59
N HIS A 170 7.55 -0.86 6.44
CA HIS A 170 6.86 -2.13 6.26
C HIS A 170 7.64 -3.32 6.83
N THR A 171 8.98 -3.36 6.69
CA THR A 171 9.78 -4.40 7.39
C THR A 171 9.58 -4.31 8.90
N ALA A 172 9.54 -3.11 9.48
CA ALA A 172 9.23 -2.93 10.89
C ALA A 172 7.79 -3.35 11.23
N HIS A 173 6.84 -3.09 10.34
CA HIS A 173 5.46 -3.54 10.46
C HIS A 173 5.35 -5.08 10.48
N HIS A 174 6.17 -5.81 9.73
CA HIS A 174 6.17 -7.28 9.73
C HIS A 174 6.72 -7.93 11.01
N ASN A 175 7.29 -7.15 11.93
CA ASN A 175 7.72 -7.68 13.21
C ASN A 175 6.48 -8.11 14.03
N GLY A 176 6.43 -9.39 14.43
CA GLY A 176 5.27 -9.96 15.11
C GLY A 176 4.91 -9.30 16.45
N ARG A 177 5.82 -8.53 17.06
CA ARG A 177 5.57 -7.76 18.29
C ARG A 177 5.06 -6.34 18.02
N LEU A 178 5.11 -5.88 16.76
CA LEU A 178 4.79 -4.51 16.33
C LEU A 178 3.60 -4.45 15.36
N MET A 179 3.36 -5.50 14.56
CA MET A 179 2.44 -5.52 13.41
C MET A 179 1.01 -5.06 13.71
N MET A 180 0.56 -5.21 14.96
CA MET A 180 -0.81 -4.83 15.37
C MET A 180 -0.96 -3.35 15.76
N GLU A 181 0.16 -2.63 15.88
CA GLU A 181 0.21 -1.33 16.56
C GLU A 181 0.72 -0.20 15.69
N VAL A 182 1.76 -0.49 14.90
CA VAL A 182 2.49 0.54 14.18
C VAL A 182 2.63 0.25 12.69
N ASN A 183 2.85 1.33 11.94
CA ASN A 183 3.23 1.34 10.54
C ASN A 183 2.19 0.73 9.60
N MET A 184 0.97 1.29 9.61
CA MET A 184 -0.19 0.77 8.89
C MET A 184 -0.32 1.32 7.47
N ASN A 185 0.36 2.40 7.11
CA ASN A 185 0.40 2.86 5.74
C ASN A 185 1.39 2.01 4.94
N LEU A 186 0.92 1.50 3.82
CA LEU A 186 1.69 0.79 2.82
C LEU A 186 1.97 1.63 1.57
N THR A 187 1.67 2.93 1.62
CA THR A 187 2.12 3.92 0.64
C THR A 187 2.95 5.02 1.32
N PHE A 188 2.32 6.13 1.68
CA PHE A 188 2.95 7.26 2.35
C PHE A 188 2.56 7.24 3.83
N PRO A 189 3.51 7.28 4.79
CA PRO A 189 3.20 7.20 6.23
C PRO A 189 2.63 8.51 6.82
N ILE A 190 1.63 9.10 6.13
CA ILE A 190 0.97 10.34 6.55
C ILE A 190 -0.01 10.04 7.68
N ALA A 191 -0.87 9.03 7.54
CA ALA A 191 -1.82 8.66 8.58
C ALA A 191 -1.10 8.10 9.82
N ASP A 192 -0.02 7.33 9.63
CA ASP A 192 0.80 6.88 10.76
C ASP A 192 1.45 8.01 11.54
N TRP A 193 1.92 9.05 10.85
CA TRP A 193 2.39 10.26 11.51
C TRP A 193 1.22 10.98 12.21
N LEU A 194 0.11 11.19 11.51
CA LEU A 194 -1.05 11.96 11.99
C LEU A 194 -1.68 11.34 13.23
N PHE A 195 -1.82 10.01 13.27
CA PHE A 195 -2.44 9.27 14.36
C PHE A 195 -1.42 8.72 15.38
N GLY A 196 -0.13 9.04 15.21
CA GLY A 196 0.93 8.60 16.09
C GLY A 196 1.18 7.08 16.09
N THR A 197 0.75 6.37 15.04
CA THR A 197 0.97 4.93 14.84
C THR A 197 2.23 4.62 14.04
N SER A 198 3.10 5.59 13.78
CA SER A 198 4.46 5.29 13.33
C SER A 198 5.32 4.75 14.47
N ASP A 199 6.31 3.92 14.16
CA ASP A 199 7.38 3.54 15.08
C ASP A 199 8.50 4.58 15.22
N LEU A 200 8.47 5.65 14.41
CA LEU A 200 9.40 6.78 14.46
C LEU A 200 8.87 7.93 15.32
N ASP A 201 9.78 8.64 15.96
CA ASP A 201 9.57 9.91 16.67
C ASP A 201 10.13 11.08 15.85
N ARG A 202 9.38 11.49 14.81
CA ARG A 202 9.77 12.55 13.85
C ARG A 202 8.57 13.39 13.39
N GLY A 203 8.84 14.51 12.71
CA GLY A 203 7.80 15.24 11.97
C GLY A 203 7.39 14.53 10.67
N LEU A 204 6.36 15.04 9.98
CA LEU A 204 5.83 14.48 8.73
C LEU A 204 6.91 14.24 7.66
N MET A 205 7.76 15.23 7.39
CA MET A 205 8.84 15.07 6.40
C MET A 205 9.83 13.97 6.78
N GLY A 206 10.10 13.82 8.08
CA GLY A 206 10.94 12.74 8.60
C GLY A 206 10.30 11.36 8.44
N HIS A 207 8.97 11.27 8.44
CA HIS A 207 8.24 10.05 8.13
C HIS A 207 8.27 9.74 6.64
N LEU A 208 8.06 10.73 5.77
CA LEU A 208 8.01 10.53 4.32
C LEU A 208 9.39 10.22 3.71
N LEU A 209 10.45 10.81 4.26
CA LEU A 209 11.81 10.76 3.69
C LEU A 209 12.83 10.16 4.68
N ASN A 210 12.40 9.19 5.49
CA ASN A 210 13.27 8.55 6.47
C ASN A 210 14.39 7.71 5.84
N GLY A 211 14.09 7.05 4.71
CA GLY A 211 14.89 5.93 4.23
C GLY A 211 15.02 4.84 5.30
N TYR A 212 16.21 4.20 5.36
CA TYR A 212 16.49 3.10 6.29
C TYR A 212 16.98 3.57 7.67
N ASP A 213 16.87 4.86 8.00
CA ASP A 213 17.38 5.41 9.26
C ASP A 213 16.61 4.86 10.49
N THR A 214 17.33 4.45 11.52
CA THR A 214 16.79 3.92 12.79
C THR A 214 17.10 4.81 14.00
N ARG A 215 17.77 5.96 13.82
CA ARG A 215 18.14 6.86 14.93
C ARG A 215 16.94 7.46 15.66
N PHE A 216 15.79 7.52 14.99
CA PHE A 216 14.57 8.15 15.50
C PHE A 216 13.51 7.13 15.91
N LEU A 217 13.89 5.88 16.18
CA LEU A 217 12.95 4.89 16.73
C LEU A 217 12.40 5.36 18.07
N LYS A 218 11.10 5.18 18.27
CA LYS A 218 10.45 5.37 19.57
C LYS A 218 11.08 4.43 20.60
N LYS A 219 11.33 4.95 21.81
CA LYS A 219 11.97 4.19 22.90
C LYS A 219 11.04 3.17 23.57
N ASN A 220 9.73 3.31 23.39
CA ASN A 220 8.70 2.50 24.03
C ASN A 220 8.09 1.43 23.10
N LEU A 221 8.76 1.08 22.00
CA LEU A 221 8.32 0.02 21.10
C LEU A 221 8.35 -1.34 21.81
N ARG A 222 7.36 -2.19 21.51
CA ARG A 222 7.26 -3.54 22.09
C ARG A 222 8.27 -4.52 21.50
N GLY A 223 8.88 -4.20 20.37
CA GLY A 223 9.90 -4.98 19.67
C GLY A 223 10.93 -4.06 19.03
N ALA A 224 12.08 -4.63 18.65
CA ALA A 224 13.13 -3.92 17.94
C ALA A 224 12.97 -4.18 16.44
N PRO A 225 12.60 -3.17 15.63
CA PRO A 225 12.44 -3.36 14.19
C PRO A 225 13.80 -3.59 13.53
N ARG A 226 13.86 -4.59 12.64
CA ARG A 226 15.03 -4.88 11.81
C ARG A 226 15.06 -3.98 10.58
N ARG A 227 16.24 -3.65 10.07
CA ARG A 227 16.35 -2.93 8.79
C ARG A 227 16.16 -3.89 7.60
N PRO A 228 15.67 -3.39 6.46
CA PRO A 228 15.51 -4.24 5.28
C PRO A 228 16.81 -4.88 4.79
N ASP A 229 17.93 -4.16 4.84
CA ASP A 229 19.23 -4.70 4.42
C ASP A 229 19.84 -5.70 5.41
N GLU A 230 19.45 -5.65 6.68
CA GLU A 230 19.79 -6.67 7.67
C GLU A 230 18.95 -7.93 7.47
N ALA A 231 17.64 -7.78 7.22
CA ALA A 231 16.75 -8.90 6.91
C ALA A 231 17.16 -9.63 5.63
N ALA A 232 17.66 -8.90 4.63
CA ALA A 232 18.09 -9.46 3.35
C ALA A 232 19.55 -9.97 3.33
N ALA A 233 20.29 -9.89 4.44
CA ALA A 233 21.72 -10.16 4.46
C ALA A 233 22.10 -11.63 4.15
N VAL A 234 21.19 -12.57 4.45
CA VAL A 234 21.37 -14.01 4.20
C VAL A 234 20.61 -14.39 2.92
N PRO A 235 21.11 -15.28 2.05
CA PRO A 235 20.33 -15.74 0.89
C PRO A 235 19.03 -16.45 1.29
N VAL A 236 17.98 -16.28 0.49
CA VAL A 236 16.69 -16.95 0.69
C VAL A 236 16.90 -18.48 0.71
N GLY A 237 16.51 -19.15 1.79
CA GLY A 237 16.60 -20.60 1.94
C GLY A 237 17.94 -21.15 2.44
N ALA A 238 18.82 -20.31 3.01
CA ALA A 238 20.08 -20.74 3.61
C ALA A 238 19.97 -21.23 5.08
N ASN A 239 18.76 -21.31 5.63
CA ASN A 239 18.46 -21.82 6.98
C ASN A 239 17.61 -23.10 6.92
#